data_AF-A0A8K1G1A9-F1
#
_entry.id   AF-A0A8K1G1A9-F1
#
_cell.length_a   1.000
_cell.length_b   1.000
_cell.length_c   1.000
_cell.angle_alpha   90.00
_cell.angle_beta   90.00
_cell.angle_gamma   90.00
#
_symmetry.space_group_name_H-M   'P 1'
#
loop_
_entity.id
_entity.type
_entity.pdbx_description
1 polymer ?
#
loop_
_entity_poly.entity_id
_entity_poly.type
_entity_poly.pdbx_seq_one_letter_code
_entity_poly.pdbx_strand_id
1 'polypeptide(L)'
;MSGGRWRRPAEMVQPGPEAEPALAEALQRLRVENRELRGALCHCTESLRQRLEELRKLQLQRRGERELLRGRWGQARDLVLHLRGQRGDSARDGPEDTTDTPGELRDSPGDTKDTPGDIRDSLRNSKDGPGDIRDSLGDTKDAHGDIRENLRDSLKDNGDISRDTFDTSTKQDKAQVQAQVTSLLGELRESQNRLERSRAEREHLERRARSDAERCQQLEEVTQGHQVQLDQLRLQVTNLETALRVERRGATEEKRKLVQLQAAYHHLFQEYDAHIKASLEGDKRSQVTQEELRAAEAALALKQEVIDHLKAEADRHRAALETIPVLQAQADIYRADFEAERAAREELHGQREALQEELNQLRLRLGPDGPPNSKTSPKPQPPPGFGGLPPPPEEGPDLCCPKCQYKAPDMDTLQIHVMDCIK
;
A
#
# COMPACT_ATOMS: atom_id res chain seq x y z
N MET A 1 -27.16 -45.42 -9.20
CA MET A 1 -25.69 -45.49 -9.45
C MET A 1 -25.47 -45.45 -10.95
N SER A 2 -24.96 -44.34 -11.50
CA SER A 2 -24.66 -44.20 -12.93
C SER A 2 -23.35 -43.45 -13.10
N GLY A 3 -22.32 -44.12 -13.60
CA GLY A 3 -20.97 -43.57 -13.68
C GLY A 3 -20.78 -42.63 -14.87
N GLY A 4 -20.54 -41.34 -14.61
CA GLY A 4 -20.12 -40.37 -15.62
C GLY A 4 -18.71 -40.68 -16.13
N ARG A 5 -18.63 -41.31 -17.31
CA ARG A 5 -17.35 -41.67 -17.94
C ARG A 5 -16.77 -40.46 -18.67
N TRP A 6 -15.93 -39.68 -17.99
CA TRP A 6 -15.21 -38.55 -18.57
C TRP A 6 -14.35 -39.01 -19.76
N ARG A 7 -14.70 -38.55 -20.97
CA ARG A 7 -13.88 -38.76 -22.18
C ARG A 7 -12.64 -37.88 -22.08
N ARG A 8 -11.44 -38.45 -22.22
CA ARG A 8 -10.19 -37.67 -22.28
C ARG A 8 -10.11 -36.93 -23.63
N PRO A 9 -9.75 -35.64 -23.64
CA PRO A 9 -9.37 -34.95 -24.88
C PRO A 9 -7.94 -35.38 -25.24
N ALA A 10 -7.81 -36.44 -26.03
CA ALA A 10 -6.53 -37.02 -26.44
C ALA A 10 -6.45 -37.14 -27.97
N GLU A 11 -6.83 -36.07 -28.68
CA GLU A 11 -6.90 -36.06 -30.15
C GLU A 11 -6.80 -34.64 -30.73
N MET A 12 -5.77 -33.88 -30.35
CA MET A 12 -5.34 -32.68 -31.09
C MET A 12 -3.82 -32.58 -31.11
N VAL A 13 -3.26 -32.52 -32.32
CA VAL A 13 -1.86 -32.19 -32.66
C VAL A 13 -0.80 -33.00 -31.90
N GLN A 14 -0.28 -34.06 -32.54
CA GLN A 14 1.03 -34.57 -32.14
C GLN A 14 2.10 -33.53 -32.51
N PRO A 15 2.90 -33.01 -31.56
CA PRO A 15 4.09 -32.26 -31.89
C PRO A 15 5.08 -33.18 -32.61
N GLY A 16 5.83 -32.65 -33.58
CA GLY A 16 6.88 -33.43 -34.24
C GLY A 16 7.95 -33.91 -33.25
N PRO A 17 8.67 -35.01 -33.52
CA PRO A 17 9.57 -35.66 -32.56
C PRO A 17 10.73 -34.78 -32.06
N GLU A 18 11.03 -33.66 -32.74
CA GLU A 18 12.03 -32.68 -32.32
C GLU A 18 11.48 -31.59 -31.37
N ALA A 19 10.15 -31.41 -31.29
CA ALA A 19 9.52 -30.39 -30.46
C ALA A 19 9.26 -30.86 -29.01
N GLU A 20 9.04 -32.16 -28.80
CA GLU A 20 8.92 -32.75 -27.44
C GLU A 20 10.17 -32.57 -26.56
N PRO A 21 11.42 -32.85 -27.01
CA PRO A 21 12.61 -32.66 -26.17
C PRO A 21 12.85 -31.18 -25.83
N ALA A 22 12.63 -30.26 -26.77
CA ALA A 22 12.76 -28.82 -26.51
C ALA A 22 11.76 -28.31 -25.46
N LEU A 23 10.51 -28.79 -25.52
CA LEU A 23 9.48 -28.48 -24.51
C LEU A 23 9.83 -29.12 -23.15
N ALA A 24 10.34 -30.36 -23.14
CA ALA A 24 10.78 -31.02 -21.91
C ALA A 24 11.95 -30.28 -21.25
N GLU A 25 12.94 -29.82 -22.01
CA GLU A 25 14.02 -28.97 -21.51
C GLU A 25 13.51 -27.64 -20.93
N ALA A 26 12.60 -26.94 -21.62
CA ALA A 26 12.02 -25.69 -21.14
C ALA A 26 11.28 -25.89 -19.81
N LEU A 27 10.49 -26.97 -19.69
CA LEU A 27 9.82 -27.35 -18.43
C LEU A 27 10.82 -27.75 -17.33
N GLN A 28 11.96 -28.35 -17.69
CA GLN A 28 13.01 -28.69 -16.73
C GLN A 28 13.71 -27.43 -16.21
N ARG A 29 14.02 -26.45 -17.06
CA ARG A 29 14.58 -25.14 -16.67
C ARG A 29 13.64 -24.39 -15.73
N LEU A 30 12.36 -24.25 -16.11
CA LEU A 30 11.33 -23.65 -15.26
C LEU A 30 11.17 -24.34 -13.89
N ARG A 31 11.35 -25.67 -13.81
CA ARG A 31 11.35 -26.40 -12.52
C ARG A 31 12.58 -26.11 -11.66
N VAL A 32 13.74 -25.87 -12.27
CA VAL A 32 14.97 -25.47 -11.55
C VAL A 32 14.81 -24.03 -11.04
N GLU A 33 14.43 -23.09 -11.90
CA GLU A 33 14.16 -21.70 -11.54
C GLU A 33 13.10 -21.59 -10.43
N ASN A 34 12.02 -22.38 -10.48
CA ASN A 34 11.01 -22.38 -9.41
C ASN A 34 11.54 -22.93 -8.07
N ARG A 35 12.50 -23.86 -8.10
CA ARG A 35 13.19 -24.34 -6.87
C ARG A 35 14.13 -23.27 -6.32
N GLU A 36 14.88 -22.59 -7.18
CA GLU A 36 15.79 -21.50 -6.80
C GLU A 36 15.03 -20.31 -6.22
N LEU A 37 13.93 -19.88 -6.85
CA LEU A 37 13.05 -18.83 -6.35
C LEU A 37 12.42 -19.19 -4.99
N ARG A 38 11.98 -20.44 -4.80
CA ARG A 38 11.52 -20.92 -3.49
C ARG A 38 12.63 -20.89 -2.45
N GLY A 39 13.85 -21.29 -2.84
CA GLY A 39 15.04 -21.18 -2.01
C GLY A 39 15.31 -19.74 -1.57
N ALA A 40 15.38 -18.80 -2.51
CA ALA A 40 15.58 -17.38 -2.24
C ALA A 40 14.48 -16.81 -1.33
N LEU A 41 13.20 -17.13 -1.57
CA LEU A 41 12.09 -16.71 -0.71
C LEU A 41 12.21 -17.25 0.72
N CYS A 42 12.65 -18.49 0.90
CA CYS A 42 12.91 -19.04 2.24
C CYS A 42 14.02 -18.26 2.96
N HIS A 43 15.17 -18.03 2.30
CA HIS A 43 16.28 -17.26 2.87
C HIS A 43 15.88 -15.82 3.21
N CYS A 44 15.13 -15.14 2.34
CA CYS A 44 14.58 -13.80 2.61
C CYS A 44 13.63 -13.80 3.82
N THR A 45 12.75 -14.79 3.92
CA THR A 45 11.82 -14.93 5.05
C THR A 45 12.57 -15.18 6.37
N GLU A 46 13.63 -15.98 6.33
CA GLU A 46 14.45 -16.33 7.48
C GLU A 46 15.31 -15.14 7.95
N SER A 47 15.92 -14.40 7.02
CA SER A 47 16.64 -13.16 7.31
C SER A 47 15.72 -12.07 7.91
N LEU A 48 14.47 -11.96 7.41
CA LEU A 48 13.47 -11.07 8.02
C LEU A 48 13.09 -11.50 9.44
N ARG A 49 12.96 -12.80 9.73
CA ARG A 49 12.72 -13.31 11.09
C ARG A 49 13.88 -12.94 12.03
N GLN A 50 15.13 -13.15 11.61
CA GLN A 50 16.32 -12.78 12.38
C GLN A 50 16.32 -11.28 12.72
N ARG A 51 16.11 -10.40 11.73
CA ARG A 51 16.03 -8.94 11.94
C ARG A 51 14.88 -8.54 12.87
N LEU A 52 13.73 -9.21 12.82
CA LEU A 52 12.61 -8.98 13.74
C LEU A 52 12.95 -9.39 15.18
N GLU A 53 13.74 -10.45 15.37
CA GLU A 53 14.22 -10.85 16.69
C GLU A 53 15.29 -9.91 17.25
N GLU A 54 16.20 -9.42 16.41
CA GLU A 54 17.15 -8.36 16.78
C GLU A 54 16.43 -7.07 17.21
N LEU A 55 15.43 -6.64 16.44
CA LEU A 55 14.58 -5.49 16.80
C LEU A 55 13.85 -5.71 18.13
N ARG A 56 13.36 -6.92 18.41
CA ARG A 56 12.75 -7.27 19.72
C ARG A 56 13.76 -7.18 20.86
N LYS A 57 14.99 -7.70 20.68
CA LYS A 57 16.08 -7.60 21.67
C LYS A 57 16.43 -6.14 21.96
N LEU A 58 16.58 -5.31 20.92
CA LEU A 58 16.86 -3.88 21.05
C LEU A 58 15.72 -3.09 21.72
N GLN A 59 14.46 -3.47 21.48
CA GLN A 59 13.31 -2.88 22.17
C GLN A 59 13.30 -3.23 23.66
N LEU A 60 13.63 -4.48 24.01
CA LEU A 60 13.73 -4.93 25.41
C LEU A 60 14.89 -4.22 26.13
N GLN A 61 16.06 -4.12 25.49
CA GLN A 61 17.20 -3.38 26.02
C GLN A 61 16.86 -1.90 26.26
N ARG A 62 16.30 -1.21 25.26
CA ARG A 62 15.85 0.18 25.42
C ARG A 62 14.73 0.34 26.45
N ARG A 63 13.96 -0.71 26.76
CA ARG A 63 13.01 -0.70 27.88
C ARG A 63 13.75 -0.75 29.23
N GLY A 64 14.69 -1.69 29.39
CA GLY A 64 15.52 -1.79 30.60
C GLY A 64 16.33 -0.52 30.88
N GLU A 65 16.93 0.09 29.84
CA GLU A 65 17.63 1.37 29.95
C GLU A 65 16.70 2.51 30.42
N ARG A 66 15.48 2.58 29.90
CA ARG A 66 14.47 3.58 30.34
C ARG A 66 14.00 3.34 31.78
N GLU A 67 13.89 2.08 32.20
CA GLU A 67 13.54 1.71 33.57
C GLU A 67 14.68 2.02 34.55
N LEU A 68 15.94 1.76 34.17
CA LEU A 68 17.14 2.15 34.93
C LEU A 68 17.25 3.67 35.08
N LEU A 69 17.08 4.42 33.98
CA LEU A 69 17.07 5.88 34.01
C LEU A 69 15.93 6.40 34.90
N ARG A 70 14.71 5.87 34.76
CA ARG A 70 13.57 6.24 35.61
C ARG A 70 13.88 6.00 37.10
N GLY A 71 14.54 4.89 37.43
CA GLY A 71 14.99 4.59 38.79
C GLY A 71 15.99 5.61 39.32
N ARG A 72 17.05 5.92 38.54
CA ARG A 72 18.06 6.93 38.91
C ARG A 72 17.47 8.35 39.03
N TRP A 73 16.54 8.72 38.15
CA TRP A 73 15.81 9.99 38.24
C TRP A 73 14.89 10.05 39.47
N GLY A 74 14.26 8.94 39.85
CA GLY A 74 13.52 8.81 41.10
C GLY A 74 14.43 9.06 42.31
N GLN A 75 15.54 8.31 42.40
CA GLN A 75 16.54 8.47 43.47
C GLN A 75 17.08 9.91 43.55
N ALA A 76 17.41 10.54 42.42
CA ALA A 76 17.88 11.92 42.38
C ALA A 76 16.82 12.91 42.86
N ARG A 77 15.56 12.73 42.45
CA ARG A 77 14.44 13.58 42.91
C ARG A 77 14.18 13.41 44.41
N ASP A 78 14.21 12.18 44.90
CA ASP A 78 13.97 11.89 46.31
C ASP A 78 15.14 12.44 47.17
N LEU A 79 16.38 12.39 46.68
CA LEU A 79 17.55 13.00 47.31
C LEU A 79 17.48 14.55 47.31
N VAL A 80 16.97 15.17 46.23
CA VAL A 80 16.66 16.61 46.20
C VAL A 80 15.57 16.97 47.21
N LEU A 81 14.53 16.15 47.38
CA LEU A 81 13.48 16.36 48.39
C LEU A 81 14.05 16.26 49.81
N HIS A 82 14.92 15.29 50.10
CA HIS A 82 15.61 15.19 51.39
C HIS A 82 16.51 16.40 51.67
N LEU A 83 17.31 16.85 50.69
CA LEU A 83 18.14 18.06 50.80
C LEU A 83 17.34 19.37 50.87
N ARG A 84 16.05 19.35 50.47
CA ARG A 84 15.11 20.46 50.64
C ARG A 84 14.46 20.42 52.02
N GLY A 85 14.11 19.24 52.53
CA GLY A 85 13.65 19.03 53.91
C GLY A 85 14.68 19.53 54.93
N GLN A 86 15.91 19.03 54.84
CA GLN A 86 17.02 19.44 55.72
C GLN A 86 17.30 20.96 55.68
N ARG A 87 17.05 21.64 54.55
CA ARG A 87 17.13 23.10 54.45
C ARG A 87 15.90 23.83 54.98
N GLY A 88 14.70 23.23 54.89
CA GLY A 88 13.47 23.77 55.47
C GLY A 88 13.46 23.68 57.00
N ASP A 89 13.97 22.58 57.55
CA ASP A 89 14.05 22.36 59.01
C ASP A 89 15.11 23.27 59.66
N SER A 90 16.14 23.68 58.92
CA SER A 90 17.16 24.62 59.37
C SER A 90 16.79 26.11 59.16
N ALA A 91 15.62 26.40 58.59
CA ALA A 91 15.17 27.75 58.24
C ALA A 91 13.80 28.14 58.85
N ARG A 92 13.31 27.36 59.83
CA ARG A 92 12.06 27.63 60.57
C ARG A 92 12.33 28.34 61.90
N ASP A 93 12.84 29.57 61.80
CA ASP A 93 12.73 30.60 62.84
C ASP A 93 12.69 31.97 62.16
N GLY A 94 11.48 32.52 61.99
CA GLY A 94 11.22 33.76 61.24
C GLY A 94 9.88 33.68 60.48
N PRO A 95 8.98 34.67 60.60
CA PRO A 95 7.56 34.50 60.27
C PRO A 95 7.19 34.76 58.81
N GLU A 96 5.96 34.36 58.48
CA GLU A 96 5.23 34.63 57.24
C GLU A 96 5.08 36.13 56.95
N ASP A 97 5.16 36.54 55.67
CA ASP A 97 4.10 37.38 55.06
C ASP A 97 4.12 37.40 53.51
N THR A 98 2.98 37.76 52.92
CA THR A 98 2.73 38.26 51.55
C THR A 98 2.92 37.35 50.31
N THR A 99 1.81 36.73 49.92
CA THR A 99 1.09 36.92 48.62
C THR A 99 1.81 37.19 47.28
N ASP A 100 1.40 36.37 46.30
CA ASP A 100 0.97 36.73 44.93
C ASP A 100 1.94 37.14 43.80
N THR A 101 2.03 36.22 42.82
CA THR A 101 2.07 36.34 41.34
C THR A 101 2.98 37.33 40.59
N PRO A 102 3.51 36.93 39.40
CA PRO A 102 4.49 37.72 38.65
C PRO A 102 3.88 38.74 37.68
N GLY A 103 4.53 39.89 37.52
CA GLY A 103 4.24 40.90 36.49
C GLY A 103 5.50 41.32 35.71
N GLU A 104 5.36 41.58 34.41
CA GLU A 104 6.43 42.07 33.54
C GLU A 104 6.57 43.61 33.52
N LEU A 105 7.68 44.05 32.90
CA LEU A 105 7.94 45.33 32.21
C LEU A 105 8.73 46.44 32.94
N ARG A 106 9.95 46.67 32.41
CA ARG A 106 10.55 47.97 32.00
C ARG A 106 10.90 49.00 33.11
N ASP A 107 11.89 49.91 32.94
CA ASP A 107 12.77 50.33 31.82
C ASP A 107 14.19 50.69 32.35
N SER A 108 15.19 50.84 31.46
CA SER A 108 16.52 51.46 31.70
C SER A 108 16.43 53.02 31.65
N PRO A 109 17.51 53.85 31.66
CA PRO A 109 18.97 53.63 31.86
C PRO A 109 19.67 54.68 32.79
N GLY A 110 21.01 54.68 32.85
CA GLY A 110 21.82 55.79 33.41
C GLY A 110 23.33 55.62 33.18
N ASP A 111 23.94 56.51 32.38
CA ASP A 111 25.36 56.49 32.00
C ASP A 111 26.32 57.10 33.04
N THR A 112 27.60 56.66 33.02
CA THR A 112 28.77 57.59 32.97
C THR A 112 29.95 56.95 32.22
N LYS A 113 30.79 57.79 31.59
CA LYS A 113 31.85 57.44 30.62
C LYS A 113 33.28 57.50 31.19
N ASP A 114 34.23 57.02 30.37
CA ASP A 114 35.67 57.38 30.28
C ASP A 114 36.56 57.00 31.49
N THR A 115 37.82 56.54 31.38
CA THR A 115 38.77 56.24 30.27
C THR A 115 39.87 55.26 30.78
N PRO A 116 40.67 54.60 29.91
CA PRO A 116 41.80 53.74 30.32
C PRO A 116 43.17 54.46 30.34
N GLY A 117 44.14 53.96 31.14
CA GLY A 117 45.50 54.54 31.21
C GLY A 117 46.54 53.75 32.03
N ASP A 118 47.23 52.83 31.36
CA ASP A 118 48.68 52.52 31.35
C ASP A 118 49.66 52.75 32.55
N ILE A 119 50.56 51.76 32.69
CA ILE A 119 52.04 51.86 32.86
C ILE A 119 52.69 52.06 34.26
N ARG A 120 53.29 50.93 34.73
CA ARG A 120 54.72 50.75 35.11
C ARG A 120 55.26 51.05 36.54
N ASP A 121 56.11 50.10 36.96
CA ASP A 121 57.22 50.07 37.95
C ASP A 121 57.26 51.01 39.16
N SER A 122 57.70 50.45 40.29
CA SER A 122 58.46 51.20 41.29
C SER A 122 59.51 50.32 41.96
N LEU A 123 60.77 50.59 41.62
CA LEU A 123 61.93 50.23 42.43
C LEU A 123 62.74 51.49 42.71
N ARG A 124 63.26 51.59 43.94
CA ARG A 124 64.43 52.39 44.39
C ARG A 124 64.27 53.84 44.90
N ASN A 125 64.45 53.96 46.23
CA ASN A 125 65.42 54.80 46.96
C ASN A 125 65.23 56.30 47.30
N SER A 126 65.41 56.55 48.61
CA SER A 126 66.32 57.53 49.27
C SER A 126 65.74 58.83 49.88
N LYS A 127 66.03 59.00 51.19
CA LYS A 127 66.35 60.27 51.92
C LYS A 127 65.22 61.31 52.06
N ASP A 128 64.98 62.01 53.18
CA ASP A 128 65.78 62.46 54.35
C ASP A 128 64.87 62.64 55.61
N GLY A 129 65.43 63.02 56.78
CA GLY A 129 64.66 63.51 57.96
C GLY A 129 64.23 64.99 57.83
N PRO A 130 63.51 65.61 58.81
CA PRO A 130 63.91 65.67 60.23
C PRO A 130 62.79 65.74 61.32
N GLY A 131 63.22 65.75 62.60
CA GLY A 131 62.65 66.36 63.85
C GLY A 131 61.13 66.47 64.15
N ASP A 132 60.69 66.05 65.35
CA ASP A 132 60.53 66.97 66.50
C ASP A 132 60.13 66.32 67.87
N ILE A 133 60.86 66.78 68.91
CA ILE A 133 60.60 67.11 70.34
C ILE A 133 59.31 66.63 71.12
N ARG A 134 59.56 66.16 72.37
CA ARG A 134 58.68 66.04 73.59
C ARG A 134 57.59 64.95 73.64
N ASP A 135 57.16 64.44 74.81
CA ASP A 135 57.09 65.03 76.16
C ASP A 135 57.87 64.33 77.31
N SER A 136 57.87 64.97 78.48
CA SER A 136 58.52 64.56 79.74
C SER A 136 57.51 64.47 80.89
N LEU A 137 57.71 63.60 81.90
CA LEU A 137 57.19 63.77 83.28
C LEU A 137 57.73 62.69 84.27
N GLY A 138 58.34 63.14 85.38
CA GLY A 138 58.43 62.47 86.71
C GLY A 138 59.45 61.32 86.90
N ASP A 139 60.18 61.17 88.01
CA ASP A 139 60.26 62.00 89.24
C ASP A 139 61.61 61.91 89.99
N THR A 140 61.99 63.07 90.53
CA THR A 140 62.79 63.41 91.74
C THR A 140 63.72 62.45 92.51
N LYS A 141 64.91 62.99 92.85
CA LYS A 141 65.59 63.07 94.19
C LYS A 141 66.16 61.78 94.82
N ASP A 142 67.25 61.76 95.59
CA ASP A 142 68.31 62.73 95.99
C ASP A 142 69.57 61.86 96.35
N ALA A 143 70.78 62.31 96.72
CA ALA A 143 71.29 63.57 97.26
C ALA A 143 72.79 63.78 96.88
N HIS A 144 73.46 64.76 97.51
CA HIS A 144 74.94 64.90 97.54
C HIS A 144 75.50 64.60 98.95
N GLY A 145 76.74 64.09 99.04
CA GLY A 145 77.40 63.70 100.30
C GLY A 145 78.93 63.80 100.23
N ASP A 146 79.41 64.93 100.72
CA ASP A 146 80.76 65.50 100.76
C ASP A 146 81.93 64.72 101.46
N ILE A 147 83.14 65.20 101.13
CA ILE A 147 84.36 65.35 101.98
C ILE A 147 85.44 64.23 102.13
N ARG A 148 86.66 64.71 101.87
CA ARG A 148 88.02 64.16 102.08
C ARG A 148 88.34 63.74 103.53
N GLU A 149 89.18 62.72 103.66
CA GLU A 149 90.50 62.67 104.36
C GLU A 149 90.97 61.19 104.39
N ASN A 150 92.26 60.81 104.40
CA ASN A 150 93.47 61.50 104.85
C ASN A 150 94.71 61.15 103.98
N LEU A 151 95.65 62.09 103.84
CA LEU A 151 97.02 61.76 103.43
C LEU A 151 97.80 61.19 104.63
N ARG A 152 98.16 59.90 104.61
CA ARG A 152 99.43 59.41 105.18
C ARG A 152 99.71 57.96 104.77
N ASP A 153 100.33 57.77 103.61
CA ASP A 153 101.52 56.93 103.47
C ASP A 153 102.16 57.19 102.10
N SER A 154 102.98 58.24 102.08
CA SER A 154 103.84 58.56 100.95
C SER A 154 105.09 57.68 100.97
N LEU A 155 105.51 57.26 99.76
CA LEU A 155 106.88 56.83 99.40
C LEU A 155 107.26 55.37 99.72
N LYS A 156 106.64 54.45 98.98
CA LYS A 156 107.32 53.58 98.01
C LYS A 156 106.41 53.36 96.79
N ASP A 157 106.99 52.95 95.66
CA ASP A 157 106.34 52.56 94.40
C ASP A 157 105.68 53.64 93.52
N ASN A 158 106.17 54.88 93.59
CA ASN A 158 105.99 55.91 92.54
C ASN A 158 106.83 55.63 91.25
N GLY A 159 107.01 54.35 90.91
CA GLY A 159 107.60 53.87 89.65
C GLY A 159 106.62 53.00 88.84
N ASP A 160 105.78 52.22 89.54
CA ASP A 160 104.90 51.25 88.90
C ASP A 160 103.45 51.73 88.79
N ILE A 161 102.94 52.60 89.67
CA ILE A 161 101.51 53.02 89.63
C ILE A 161 101.09 53.68 88.29
N SER A 162 101.96 54.47 87.66
CA SER A 162 101.68 55.09 86.34
C SER A 162 101.75 54.06 85.20
N ARG A 163 102.52 52.98 85.40
CA ARG A 163 102.66 51.88 84.45
C ARG A 163 101.51 50.90 84.60
N ASP A 164 101.18 50.51 85.82
CA ASP A 164 100.08 49.61 86.17
C ASP A 164 98.70 50.22 85.91
N THR A 165 98.46 51.51 86.16
CA THR A 165 97.16 52.12 85.80
C THR A 165 96.95 52.13 84.29
N PHE A 166 97.97 52.47 83.50
CA PHE A 166 97.96 52.39 82.05
C PHE A 166 97.85 50.94 81.54
N ASP A 167 98.57 50.00 82.16
CA ASP A 167 98.49 48.57 81.87
C ASP A 167 97.11 48.00 82.23
N THR A 168 96.48 48.41 83.33
CA THR A 168 95.12 47.97 83.70
C THR A 168 94.07 48.56 82.77
N SER A 169 94.17 49.83 82.38
CA SER A 169 93.28 50.43 81.39
C SER A 169 93.42 49.70 80.05
N THR A 170 94.64 49.56 79.53
CA THR A 170 94.85 48.87 78.24
C THR A 170 94.51 47.37 78.28
N LYS A 171 94.65 46.68 79.43
CA LYS A 171 94.14 45.31 79.63
C LYS A 171 92.60 45.27 79.66
N GLN A 172 91.95 46.25 80.27
CA GLN A 172 90.50 46.37 80.35
C GLN A 172 89.89 46.74 78.98
N ASP A 173 90.48 47.70 78.27
CA ASP A 173 90.14 48.08 76.89
C ASP A 173 90.33 46.88 75.95
N LYS A 174 91.44 46.14 76.08
CA LYS A 174 91.68 44.90 75.33
C LYS A 174 90.64 43.82 75.65
N ALA A 175 90.25 43.65 76.92
CA ALA A 175 89.21 42.71 77.33
C ALA A 175 87.82 43.14 76.82
N GLN A 176 87.51 44.43 76.82
CA GLN A 176 86.27 45.00 76.27
C GLN A 176 86.21 44.85 74.75
N VAL A 177 87.30 45.11 74.03
CA VAL A 177 87.42 44.84 72.59
C VAL A 177 87.31 43.33 72.31
N GLN A 178 87.90 42.46 73.13
CA GLN A 178 87.73 41.01 73.01
C GLN A 178 86.28 40.57 73.26
N ALA A 179 85.59 41.17 74.22
CA ALA A 179 84.16 40.92 74.49
C ALA A 179 83.28 41.40 73.32
N GLN A 180 83.56 42.58 72.75
CA GLN A 180 82.86 43.09 71.56
C GLN A 180 83.12 42.22 70.33
N VAL A 181 84.37 41.82 70.07
CA VAL A 181 84.72 40.91 68.97
C VAL A 181 84.04 39.55 69.13
N THR A 182 83.97 39.00 70.35
CA THR A 182 83.27 37.72 70.60
C THR A 182 81.75 37.86 70.50
N SER A 183 81.15 38.97 70.92
CA SER A 183 79.72 39.27 70.68
C SER A 183 79.42 39.36 69.18
N LEU A 184 80.17 40.17 68.43
CA LEU A 184 79.99 40.34 66.99
C LEU A 184 80.21 39.03 66.21
N LEU A 185 81.14 38.17 66.63
CA LEU A 185 81.29 36.83 66.07
C LEU A 185 80.11 35.90 66.43
N GLY A 186 79.53 36.04 67.63
CA GLY A 186 78.30 35.36 68.04
C GLY A 186 77.11 35.79 67.19
N GLU A 187 76.90 37.09 67.03
CA GLU A 187 75.85 37.71 66.20
C GLU A 187 76.02 37.38 64.71
N LEU A 188 77.25 37.40 64.19
CA LEU A 188 77.55 36.96 62.83
C LEU A 188 77.23 35.48 62.64
N ARG A 189 77.59 34.62 63.60
CA ARG A 189 77.28 33.19 63.57
C ARG A 189 75.78 32.94 63.69
N GLU A 190 75.06 33.69 64.51
CA GLU A 190 73.61 33.55 64.65
C GLU A 190 72.87 34.06 63.42
N SER A 191 73.26 35.20 62.85
CA SER A 191 72.72 35.71 61.59
C SER A 191 73.02 34.76 60.42
N GLN A 192 74.20 34.15 60.37
CA GLN A 192 74.52 33.09 59.42
C GLN A 192 73.61 31.86 59.62
N ASN A 193 73.44 31.37 60.86
CA ASN A 193 72.51 30.26 61.15
C ASN A 193 71.05 30.59 60.78
N ARG A 194 70.60 31.83 61.02
CA ARG A 194 69.26 32.31 60.65
C ARG A 194 69.09 32.35 59.12
N LEU A 195 70.12 32.79 58.40
CA LEU A 195 70.16 32.82 56.94
C LEU A 195 70.23 31.42 56.32
N GLU A 196 70.95 30.48 56.94
CA GLU A 196 70.98 29.06 56.55
C GLU A 196 69.61 28.39 56.77
N ARG A 197 68.94 28.65 57.90
CA ARG A 197 67.55 28.19 58.13
C ARG A 197 66.59 28.75 57.07
N SER A 198 66.64 30.07 56.82
CA SER A 198 65.81 30.72 55.81
C SER A 198 66.09 30.19 54.38
N ARG A 199 67.34 29.85 54.05
CA ARG A 199 67.69 29.16 52.80
C ARG A 199 67.08 27.77 52.72
N ALA A 200 67.20 26.96 53.77
CA ALA A 200 66.62 25.62 53.82
C ALA A 200 65.08 25.63 53.76
N GLU A 201 64.44 26.61 54.40
CA GLU A 201 63.00 26.88 54.31
C GLU A 201 62.60 27.27 52.88
N ARG A 202 63.34 28.19 52.24
CA ARG A 202 63.12 28.58 50.84
C ARG A 202 63.24 27.38 49.90
N GLU A 203 64.29 26.56 50.05
CA GLU A 203 64.46 25.33 49.26
C GLU A 203 63.35 24.31 49.52
N HIS A 204 62.80 24.25 50.73
CA HIS A 204 61.68 23.38 51.05
C HIS A 204 60.37 23.87 50.42
N LEU A 205 60.12 25.18 50.46
CA LEU A 205 58.98 25.81 49.79
C LEU A 205 59.09 25.70 48.26
N GLU A 206 60.28 25.87 47.68
CA GLU A 206 60.51 25.64 46.25
C GLU A 206 60.27 24.18 45.85
N ARG A 207 60.71 23.20 46.66
CA ARG A 207 60.42 21.78 46.41
C ARG A 207 58.92 21.48 46.49
N ARG A 208 58.19 22.08 47.44
CA ARG A 208 56.73 21.97 47.51
C ARG A 208 56.05 22.60 46.31
N ALA A 209 56.40 23.85 45.97
CA ALA A 209 55.83 24.56 44.82
C ALA A 209 56.06 23.82 43.49
N ARG A 210 57.22 23.17 43.31
CA ARG A 210 57.46 22.29 42.14
C ARG A 210 56.54 21.06 42.16
N SER A 211 56.44 20.36 43.29
CA SER A 211 55.57 19.19 43.41
C SER A 211 54.09 19.54 43.22
N ASP A 212 53.63 20.68 43.73
CA ASP A 212 52.26 21.14 43.53
C ASP A 212 52.02 21.60 42.08
N ALA A 213 53.00 22.22 41.41
CA ALA A 213 52.93 22.54 39.98
C ALA A 213 52.86 21.28 39.09
N GLU A 214 53.67 20.25 39.38
CA GLU A 214 53.61 18.93 38.72
C GLU A 214 52.23 18.28 38.91
N ARG A 215 51.62 18.41 40.10
CA ARG A 215 50.27 17.91 40.38
C ARG A 215 49.19 18.71 39.65
N CYS A 216 49.33 20.02 39.52
CA CYS A 216 48.44 20.83 38.68
C CYS A 216 48.51 20.41 37.21
N GLN A 217 49.71 20.20 36.65
CA GLN A 217 49.89 19.73 35.27
C GLN A 217 49.23 18.36 35.05
N GLN A 218 49.43 17.40 35.96
CA GLN A 218 48.77 16.08 35.89
C GLN A 218 47.24 16.19 35.92
N LEU A 219 46.68 17.10 36.74
CA LEU A 219 45.24 17.34 36.77
C LEU A 219 44.74 18.02 35.49
N GLU A 220 45.49 18.95 34.91
CA GLU A 220 45.18 19.58 33.63
C GLU A 220 45.16 18.56 32.48
N GLU A 221 46.16 17.68 32.39
CA GLU A 221 46.21 16.59 31.40
C GLU A 221 44.99 15.65 31.52
N VAL A 222 44.65 15.23 32.74
CA VAL A 222 43.46 14.40 33.00
C VAL A 222 42.17 15.14 32.62
N THR A 223 42.09 16.45 32.90
CA THR A 223 40.92 17.27 32.57
C THR A 223 40.77 17.45 31.05
N GLN A 224 41.87 17.66 30.33
CA GLN A 224 41.90 17.70 28.86
C GLN A 224 41.49 16.34 28.27
N GLY A 225 41.97 15.22 28.84
CA GLY A 225 41.56 13.88 28.46
C GLY A 225 40.05 13.65 28.61
N HIS A 226 39.47 14.04 29.74
CA HIS A 226 38.02 14.01 29.95
C HIS A 226 37.26 14.94 28.99
N GLN A 227 37.79 16.12 28.68
CA GLN A 227 37.17 17.06 27.74
C GLN A 227 37.06 16.45 26.32
N VAL A 228 38.14 15.84 25.82
CA VAL A 228 38.12 15.14 24.53
C VAL A 228 37.14 13.96 24.52
N GLN A 229 37.07 13.18 25.62
CA GLN A 229 36.08 12.11 25.77
C GLN A 229 34.64 12.64 25.77
N LEU A 230 34.37 13.76 26.45
CA LEU A 230 33.05 14.42 26.44
C LEU A 230 32.68 14.89 25.04
N ASP A 231 33.61 15.47 24.28
CA ASP A 231 33.35 15.93 22.92
C ASP A 231 33.16 14.77 21.93
N GLN A 232 33.88 13.66 22.12
CA GLN A 232 33.64 12.42 21.37
C GLN A 232 32.25 11.84 21.67
N LEU A 233 31.83 11.81 22.94
CA LEU A 233 30.49 11.36 23.33
C LEU A 233 29.39 12.29 22.81
N ARG A 234 29.60 13.61 22.85
CA ARG A 234 28.69 14.60 22.25
C ARG A 234 28.51 14.34 20.75
N LEU A 235 29.59 14.08 20.02
CA LEU A 235 29.53 13.75 18.58
C LEU A 235 28.83 12.41 18.32
N GLN A 236 29.02 11.39 19.18
CA GLN A 236 28.27 10.14 19.08
C GLN A 236 26.77 10.36 19.31
N VAL A 237 26.38 11.16 20.31
CA VAL A 237 24.98 11.51 20.57
C VAL A 237 24.37 12.25 19.38
N THR A 238 25.02 13.27 18.81
CA THR A 238 24.47 13.99 17.65
C THR A 238 24.34 13.09 16.41
N ASN A 239 25.28 12.17 16.18
CA ASN A 239 25.20 11.18 15.10
C ASN A 239 24.07 10.15 15.30
N LEU A 240 23.85 9.68 16.53
CA LEU A 240 22.74 8.78 16.83
C LEU A 240 21.40 9.51 16.76
N GLU A 241 21.33 10.78 17.13
CA GLU A 241 20.14 11.60 16.96
C GLU A 241 19.81 11.87 15.48
N THR A 242 20.79 12.19 14.63
CA THR A 242 20.55 12.40 13.20
C THR A 242 20.06 11.11 12.54
N ALA A 243 20.69 9.97 12.84
CA ALA A 243 20.21 8.65 12.41
C ALA A 243 18.77 8.38 12.88
N LEU A 244 18.46 8.62 14.16
CA LEU A 244 17.10 8.47 14.70
C LEU A 244 16.08 9.39 14.01
N ARG A 245 16.46 10.61 13.64
CA ARG A 245 15.59 11.54 12.89
C ARG A 245 15.33 11.03 11.47
N VAL A 246 16.31 10.44 10.80
CA VAL A 246 16.15 9.81 9.47
C VAL A 246 15.24 8.58 9.55
N GLU A 247 15.51 7.66 10.49
CA GLU A 247 14.67 6.47 10.73
C GLU A 247 13.22 6.83 11.04
N ARG A 248 12.98 7.88 11.83
CA ARG A 248 11.62 8.39 12.09
C ARG A 248 10.94 8.89 10.82
N ARG A 249 11.65 9.60 9.93
CA ARG A 249 11.10 10.05 8.64
C ARG A 249 10.75 8.86 7.75
N GLY A 250 11.68 7.93 7.56
CA GLY A 250 11.47 6.68 6.82
C GLY A 250 10.26 5.89 7.34
N ALA A 251 10.14 5.70 8.65
CA ALA A 251 9.00 5.04 9.26
C ALA A 251 7.65 5.77 8.99
N THR A 252 7.64 7.11 8.92
CA THR A 252 6.42 7.84 8.52
C THR A 252 6.10 7.72 7.03
N GLU A 253 7.12 7.60 6.18
CA GLU A 253 6.95 7.38 4.73
C GLU A 253 6.44 5.97 4.43
N GLU A 254 7.01 4.94 5.05
CA GLU A 254 6.51 3.57 4.96
C GLU A 254 5.07 3.45 5.51
N LYS A 255 4.74 4.17 6.59
CA LYS A 255 3.34 4.24 7.07
C LYS A 255 2.40 4.87 6.04
N ARG A 256 2.84 5.91 5.31
CA ARG A 256 2.04 6.52 4.21
C ARG A 256 1.87 5.54 3.04
N LYS A 257 2.94 4.85 2.62
CA LYS A 257 2.89 3.82 1.57
C LYS A 257 1.94 2.67 1.96
N LEU A 258 1.97 2.22 3.22
CA LEU A 258 1.06 1.20 3.72
C LEU A 258 -0.41 1.66 3.64
N VAL A 259 -0.72 2.90 4.04
CA VAL A 259 -2.08 3.44 3.94
C VAL A 259 -2.53 3.60 2.48
N GLN A 260 -1.63 4.01 1.58
CA GLN A 260 -1.90 4.06 0.14
C GLN A 260 -2.18 2.67 -0.44
N LEU A 261 -1.39 1.65 -0.08
CA LEU A 261 -1.59 0.27 -0.51
C LEU A 261 -2.88 -0.31 0.07
N GLN A 262 -3.22 0.00 1.33
CA GLN A 262 -4.50 -0.35 1.92
C GLN A 262 -5.66 0.29 1.15
N ALA A 263 -5.58 1.58 0.81
CA ALA A 263 -6.62 2.26 0.02
C ALA A 263 -6.76 1.62 -1.38
N ALA A 264 -5.66 1.33 -2.07
CA ALA A 264 -5.67 0.65 -3.36
C ALA A 264 -6.26 -0.76 -3.28
N TYR A 265 -5.97 -1.52 -2.21
CA TYR A 265 -6.57 -2.83 -1.97
C TYR A 265 -8.08 -2.74 -1.74
N HIS A 266 -8.55 -1.78 -0.93
CA HIS A 266 -9.99 -1.56 -0.73
C HIS A 266 -10.69 -1.13 -2.03
N HIS A 267 -10.04 -0.31 -2.86
CA HIS A 267 -10.55 0.08 -4.18
C HIS A 267 -10.71 -1.14 -5.10
N LEU A 268 -9.65 -1.94 -5.25
CA LEU A 268 -9.69 -3.14 -6.09
C LEU A 268 -10.72 -4.17 -5.57
N PHE A 269 -10.90 -4.27 -4.26
CA PHE A 269 -11.95 -5.11 -3.67
C PHE A 269 -13.36 -4.60 -4.01
N GLN A 270 -13.58 -3.27 -3.96
CA GLN A 270 -14.84 -2.65 -4.37
C GLN A 270 -15.12 -2.83 -5.87
N GLU A 271 -14.10 -2.70 -6.72
CA GLU A 271 -14.19 -2.97 -8.16
C GLU A 271 -14.53 -4.43 -8.44
N TYR A 272 -13.92 -5.37 -7.71
CA TYR A 272 -14.20 -6.80 -7.82
C TYR A 272 -15.63 -7.15 -7.37
N ASP A 273 -16.09 -6.63 -6.24
CA ASP A 273 -17.47 -6.78 -5.76
C ASP A 273 -18.48 -6.16 -6.74
N ALA A 274 -18.17 -5.00 -7.31
CA ALA A 274 -18.99 -4.36 -8.33
C ALA A 274 -19.04 -5.20 -9.62
N HIS A 275 -17.91 -5.77 -10.04
CA HIS A 275 -17.84 -6.67 -11.19
C HIS A 275 -18.65 -7.95 -10.97
N ILE A 276 -18.59 -8.57 -9.78
CA ILE A 276 -19.44 -9.73 -9.44
C ILE A 276 -20.93 -9.36 -9.54
N LYS A 277 -21.34 -8.24 -8.95
CA LYS A 277 -22.73 -7.76 -9.01
C LYS A 277 -23.19 -7.50 -10.44
N ALA A 278 -22.37 -6.79 -11.23
CA ALA A 278 -22.63 -6.52 -12.64
C ALA A 278 -22.70 -7.80 -13.48
N SER A 279 -21.89 -8.82 -13.19
CA SER A 279 -21.95 -10.13 -13.85
C SER A 279 -23.27 -10.85 -13.53
N LEU A 280 -23.66 -10.89 -12.25
CA LEU A 280 -24.92 -11.49 -11.81
C LEU A 280 -26.17 -10.74 -12.34
N GLU A 281 -26.06 -9.43 -12.56
CA GLU A 281 -27.11 -8.63 -13.19
C GLU A 281 -27.11 -8.77 -14.71
N GLY A 282 -25.95 -8.96 -15.34
CA GLY A 282 -25.80 -9.32 -16.75
C GLY A 282 -26.43 -10.68 -17.07
N ASP A 283 -26.25 -11.68 -16.20
CA ASP A 283 -26.94 -12.96 -16.29
C ASP A 283 -28.46 -12.81 -16.15
N LYS A 284 -28.96 -11.96 -15.22
CA LYS A 284 -30.40 -11.65 -15.11
C LYS A 284 -30.95 -10.88 -16.30
N ARG A 285 -30.13 -10.08 -16.99
CA ARG A 285 -30.51 -9.37 -18.22
C ARG A 285 -30.41 -10.27 -19.46
N SER A 286 -29.74 -11.42 -19.33
CA SER A 286 -29.65 -12.49 -20.31
C SER A 286 -30.66 -13.62 -20.04
N GLN A 287 -31.30 -13.63 -18.87
CA GLN A 287 -32.54 -14.37 -18.65
C GLN A 287 -33.63 -13.71 -19.51
N VAL A 288 -34.00 -14.38 -20.59
CA VAL A 288 -35.25 -14.16 -21.32
C VAL A 288 -36.34 -13.93 -20.28
N THR A 289 -37.04 -12.79 -20.36
CA THR A 289 -38.04 -12.47 -19.35
C THR A 289 -39.12 -13.56 -19.34
N GLN A 290 -39.69 -13.86 -18.17
CA GLN A 290 -40.71 -14.89 -18.07
C GLN A 290 -41.93 -14.60 -18.98
N GLU A 291 -42.13 -13.33 -19.33
CA GLU A 291 -43.15 -12.85 -20.26
C GLU A 291 -42.78 -13.12 -21.72
N GLU A 292 -41.55 -12.86 -22.15
CA GLU A 292 -41.05 -13.23 -23.49
C GLU A 292 -41.09 -14.74 -23.71
N LEU A 293 -40.74 -15.54 -22.70
CA LEU A 293 -40.83 -17.00 -22.78
C LEU A 293 -42.28 -17.47 -22.97
N ARG A 294 -43.22 -16.95 -22.14
CA ARG A 294 -44.66 -17.25 -22.28
C ARG A 294 -45.22 -16.81 -23.63
N ALA A 295 -44.78 -15.66 -24.15
CA ALA A 295 -45.19 -15.17 -25.47
C ALA A 295 -44.68 -16.09 -26.59
N ALA A 296 -43.44 -16.59 -26.48
CA ALA A 296 -42.89 -17.57 -27.42
C ALA A 296 -43.63 -18.92 -27.34
N GLU A 297 -43.95 -19.41 -26.14
CA GLU A 297 -44.75 -20.62 -25.92
C GLU A 297 -46.15 -20.51 -26.54
N ALA A 298 -46.85 -19.39 -26.32
CA ALA A 298 -48.15 -19.13 -26.93
C ALA A 298 -48.08 -19.03 -28.48
N ALA A 299 -47.04 -18.38 -29.01
CA ALA A 299 -46.82 -18.31 -30.46
C ALA A 299 -46.49 -19.68 -31.08
N LEU A 300 -45.83 -20.57 -30.35
CA LEU A 300 -45.60 -21.96 -30.78
C LEU A 300 -46.90 -22.78 -30.73
N ALA A 301 -47.75 -22.60 -29.73
CA ALA A 301 -49.06 -23.25 -29.67
C ALA A 301 -49.95 -22.89 -30.88
N LEU A 302 -50.06 -21.59 -31.20
CA LEU A 302 -50.81 -21.13 -32.39
C LEU A 302 -50.24 -21.68 -33.70
N LYS A 303 -48.90 -21.79 -33.82
CA LYS A 303 -48.27 -22.42 -34.98
C LYS A 303 -48.55 -23.93 -35.05
N GLN A 304 -48.64 -24.60 -33.91
CA GLN A 304 -48.97 -26.03 -33.83
C GLN A 304 -50.42 -26.28 -34.27
N GLU A 305 -51.38 -25.45 -33.84
CA GLU A 305 -52.78 -25.50 -34.30
C GLU A 305 -52.89 -25.35 -35.83
N VAL A 306 -52.16 -24.40 -36.43
CA VAL A 306 -52.11 -24.23 -37.89
C VAL A 306 -51.50 -25.45 -38.58
N ILE A 307 -50.43 -26.03 -38.04
CA ILE A 307 -49.81 -27.25 -38.57
C ILE A 307 -50.81 -28.42 -38.53
N ASP A 308 -51.58 -28.57 -37.46
CA ASP A 308 -52.52 -29.68 -37.31
C ASP A 308 -53.79 -29.48 -38.17
N HIS A 309 -54.23 -28.24 -38.40
CA HIS A 309 -55.23 -27.91 -39.42
C HIS A 309 -54.77 -28.32 -40.83
N LEU A 310 -53.57 -27.89 -41.23
CA LEU A 310 -53.01 -28.18 -42.55
C LEU A 310 -52.77 -29.69 -42.76
N LYS A 311 -52.41 -30.44 -41.72
CA LYS A 311 -52.36 -31.91 -41.78
C LYS A 311 -53.74 -32.52 -42.02
N ALA A 312 -54.75 -32.09 -41.27
CA ALA A 312 -56.11 -32.58 -41.43
C ALA A 312 -56.68 -32.29 -42.83
N GLU A 313 -56.37 -31.12 -43.40
CA GLU A 313 -56.70 -30.81 -44.80
C GLU A 313 -55.92 -31.68 -45.79
N ALA A 314 -54.61 -31.86 -45.60
CA ALA A 314 -53.80 -32.74 -46.44
C ALA A 314 -54.29 -34.20 -46.43
N ASP A 315 -54.75 -34.71 -45.29
CA ASP A 315 -55.31 -36.06 -45.17
C ASP A 315 -56.71 -36.16 -45.82
N ARG A 316 -57.57 -35.13 -45.71
CA ARG A 316 -58.83 -35.03 -46.49
C ARG A 316 -58.56 -35.04 -47.99
N HIS A 317 -57.57 -34.26 -48.45
CA HIS A 317 -57.17 -34.24 -49.85
C HIS A 317 -56.60 -35.60 -50.29
N ARG A 318 -55.81 -36.29 -49.45
CA ARG A 318 -55.32 -37.64 -49.76
C ARG A 318 -56.47 -38.63 -49.95
N ALA A 319 -57.45 -38.64 -49.05
CA ALA A 319 -58.65 -39.49 -49.18
C ALA A 319 -59.47 -39.18 -50.44
N ALA A 320 -59.55 -37.92 -50.87
CA ALA A 320 -60.18 -37.57 -52.15
C ALA A 320 -59.38 -38.08 -53.35
N LEU A 321 -58.04 -37.96 -53.32
CA LEU A 321 -57.15 -38.47 -54.37
C LEU A 321 -57.22 -39.99 -54.50
N GLU A 322 -57.45 -40.73 -53.41
CA GLU A 322 -57.66 -42.19 -53.42
C GLU A 322 -58.88 -42.64 -54.23
N THR A 323 -59.86 -41.76 -54.49
CA THR A 323 -60.99 -42.07 -55.40
C THR A 323 -60.63 -41.97 -56.88
N ILE A 324 -59.56 -41.25 -57.25
CA ILE A 324 -59.22 -41.02 -58.66
C ILE A 324 -58.87 -42.34 -59.39
N PRO A 325 -58.02 -43.24 -58.84
CA PRO A 325 -57.75 -44.54 -59.46
C PRO A 325 -59.00 -45.41 -59.61
N VAL A 326 -59.97 -45.30 -58.69
CA VAL A 326 -61.23 -46.05 -58.75
C VAL A 326 -62.10 -45.54 -59.90
N LEU A 327 -62.24 -44.22 -60.05
CA LEU A 327 -62.98 -43.60 -61.15
C LEU A 327 -62.29 -43.82 -62.51
N GLN A 328 -60.95 -43.83 -62.54
CA GLN A 328 -60.17 -44.19 -63.73
C GLN A 328 -60.43 -45.64 -64.14
N ALA A 329 -60.32 -46.59 -63.20
CA ALA A 329 -60.63 -48.00 -63.47
C ALA A 329 -62.09 -48.21 -63.93
N GLN A 330 -63.04 -47.47 -63.34
CA GLN A 330 -64.44 -47.51 -63.77
C GLN A 330 -64.62 -46.99 -65.21
N ALA A 331 -63.95 -45.90 -65.58
CA ALA A 331 -63.99 -45.37 -66.94
C ALA A 331 -63.31 -46.31 -67.96
N ASP A 332 -62.24 -46.99 -67.55
CA ASP A 332 -61.54 -47.98 -68.37
C ASP A 332 -62.39 -49.24 -68.60
N ILE A 333 -63.11 -49.72 -67.58
CA ILE A 333 -64.08 -50.83 -67.70
C ILE A 333 -65.20 -50.44 -68.65
N TYR A 334 -65.86 -49.28 -68.46
CA TYR A 334 -66.93 -48.85 -69.37
C TYR A 334 -66.46 -48.65 -70.82
N ARG A 335 -65.21 -48.23 -71.03
CA ARG A 335 -64.62 -48.15 -72.37
C ARG A 335 -64.45 -49.54 -72.98
N ALA A 336 -63.91 -50.50 -72.23
CA ALA A 336 -63.76 -51.88 -72.67
C ALA A 336 -65.11 -52.56 -72.96
N ASP A 337 -66.12 -52.37 -72.10
CA ASP A 337 -67.48 -52.87 -72.31
C ASP A 337 -68.12 -52.28 -73.58
N PHE A 338 -67.93 -50.98 -73.82
CA PHE A 338 -68.42 -50.30 -75.02
C PHE A 338 -67.71 -50.77 -76.30
N GLU A 339 -66.40 -51.00 -76.24
CA GLU A 339 -65.62 -51.57 -77.35
C GLU A 339 -66.02 -53.02 -77.64
N ALA A 340 -66.27 -53.84 -76.62
CA ALA A 340 -66.76 -55.21 -76.75
C ALA A 340 -68.18 -55.27 -77.35
N GLU A 341 -69.11 -54.44 -76.86
CA GLU A 341 -70.47 -54.32 -77.40
C GLU A 341 -70.45 -53.81 -78.85
N ARG A 342 -69.54 -52.88 -79.19
CA ARG A 342 -69.33 -52.46 -80.59
C ARG A 342 -68.84 -53.61 -81.45
N ALA A 343 -67.80 -54.32 -81.04
CA ALA A 343 -67.23 -55.43 -81.80
C ALA A 343 -68.27 -56.56 -82.02
N ALA A 344 -69.05 -56.90 -80.99
CA ALA A 344 -70.13 -57.88 -81.11
C ALA A 344 -71.23 -57.41 -82.08
N ARG A 345 -71.57 -56.11 -82.09
CA ARG A 345 -72.52 -55.54 -83.07
C ARG A 345 -71.97 -55.52 -84.49
N GLU A 346 -70.68 -55.21 -84.68
CA GLU A 346 -70.02 -55.25 -85.98
C GLU A 346 -69.96 -56.69 -86.52
N GLU A 347 -69.66 -57.68 -85.67
CA GLU A 347 -69.71 -59.09 -86.04
C GLU A 347 -71.14 -59.53 -86.43
N LEU A 348 -72.15 -59.22 -85.61
CA LEU A 348 -73.55 -59.50 -85.94
C LEU A 348 -74.02 -58.78 -87.23
N HIS A 349 -73.52 -57.57 -87.49
CA HIS A 349 -73.81 -56.83 -88.71
C HIS A 349 -73.20 -57.53 -89.94
N GLY A 350 -71.93 -57.96 -89.84
CA GLY A 350 -71.25 -58.72 -90.88
C GLY A 350 -71.89 -60.09 -91.14
N GLN A 351 -72.27 -60.82 -90.09
CA GLN A 351 -73.03 -62.07 -90.21
C GLN A 351 -74.38 -61.85 -90.90
N ARG A 352 -75.11 -60.79 -90.53
CA ARG A 352 -76.38 -60.40 -91.18
C ARG A 352 -76.19 -60.04 -92.65
N GLU A 353 -75.12 -59.34 -92.99
CA GLU A 353 -74.80 -58.96 -94.37
C GLU A 353 -74.42 -60.18 -95.23
N ALA A 354 -73.57 -61.08 -94.71
CA ALA A 354 -73.25 -62.35 -95.38
C ALA A 354 -74.50 -63.21 -95.64
N LEU A 355 -75.38 -63.39 -94.65
CA LEU A 355 -76.65 -64.10 -94.83
C LEU A 355 -77.59 -63.39 -95.81
N GLN A 356 -77.59 -62.06 -95.83
CA GLN A 356 -78.39 -61.28 -96.78
C GLN A 356 -77.86 -61.42 -98.22
N GLU A 357 -76.54 -61.52 -98.40
CA GLU A 357 -75.90 -61.83 -99.68
C GLU A 357 -76.18 -63.27 -100.13
N GLU A 358 -76.07 -64.27 -99.25
CA GLU A 358 -76.44 -65.66 -99.55
C GLU A 358 -77.89 -65.78 -100.01
N LEU A 359 -78.83 -65.13 -99.31
CA LEU A 359 -80.24 -65.05 -99.72
C LEU A 359 -80.42 -64.39 -101.08
N ASN A 360 -79.65 -63.33 -101.39
CA ASN A 360 -79.69 -62.68 -102.70
C ASN A 360 -79.08 -63.57 -103.80
N GLN A 361 -77.99 -64.29 -103.53
CA GLN A 361 -77.40 -65.25 -104.47
C GLN A 361 -78.35 -66.43 -104.75
N LEU A 362 -79.03 -66.96 -103.72
CA LEU A 362 -80.04 -68.01 -103.89
C LEU A 362 -81.24 -67.51 -104.71
N ARG A 363 -81.71 -66.28 -104.47
CA ARG A 363 -82.73 -65.62 -105.29
C ARG A 363 -82.30 -65.46 -106.76
N LEU A 364 -81.03 -65.13 -107.03
CA LEU A 364 -80.50 -65.08 -108.40
C LEU A 364 -80.42 -66.47 -109.05
N ARG A 365 -79.95 -67.49 -108.32
CA ARG A 365 -79.78 -68.86 -108.86
C ARG A 365 -81.09 -69.56 -109.18
N LEU A 366 -82.18 -69.27 -108.46
CA LEU A 366 -83.47 -69.92 -108.66
C LEU A 366 -84.27 -69.40 -109.86
N GLY A 367 -83.93 -68.21 -110.38
CA GLY A 367 -84.72 -67.54 -111.41
C GLY A 367 -86.05 -66.99 -110.86
N PRO A 368 -86.64 -65.94 -111.47
CA PRO A 368 -87.80 -65.28 -110.90
C PRO A 368 -89.11 -65.94 -111.37
N ASP A 369 -89.63 -66.91 -110.61
CA ASP A 369 -91.03 -67.35 -110.75
C ASP A 369 -91.66 -67.77 -109.40
N GLY A 370 -92.64 -66.97 -108.94
CA GLY A 370 -93.70 -67.41 -108.00
C GLY A 370 -93.53 -67.03 -106.50
N PRO A 371 -94.49 -66.29 -105.89
CA PRO A 371 -94.45 -65.89 -104.48
C PRO A 371 -95.19 -66.85 -103.53
N PRO A 372 -94.83 -66.87 -102.23
CA PRO A 372 -95.80 -66.51 -101.18
C PRO A 372 -95.14 -65.67 -100.05
N ASN A 373 -95.78 -64.70 -99.40
CA ASN A 373 -97.07 -64.63 -98.69
C ASN A 373 -97.05 -65.18 -97.23
N SER A 374 -97.53 -64.31 -96.33
CA SER A 374 -98.07 -64.55 -94.99
C SER A 374 -97.15 -64.48 -93.75
N LYS A 375 -97.69 -63.77 -92.74
CA LYS A 375 -97.43 -63.80 -91.28
C LYS A 375 -96.42 -62.82 -90.64
N THR A 376 -97.00 -61.72 -90.17
CA THR A 376 -96.86 -61.16 -88.80
C THR A 376 -95.46 -60.84 -88.22
N SER A 377 -95.14 -59.54 -88.12
CA SER A 377 -94.59 -58.87 -86.93
C SER A 377 -94.50 -57.34 -87.17
N PRO A 378 -94.40 -56.48 -86.13
CA PRO A 378 -94.83 -55.08 -86.23
C PRO A 378 -93.81 -54.17 -86.92
N LYS A 379 -94.32 -53.20 -87.68
CA LYS A 379 -93.56 -52.08 -88.24
C LYS A 379 -93.62 -50.90 -87.28
N PRO A 380 -92.48 -50.41 -86.72
CA PRO A 380 -92.46 -49.15 -86.01
C PRO A 380 -92.73 -48.02 -87.01
N GLN A 381 -93.73 -47.17 -86.73
CA GLN A 381 -93.90 -45.91 -87.43
C GLN A 381 -93.04 -44.83 -86.76
N PRO A 382 -92.25 -44.06 -87.54
CA PRO A 382 -91.62 -42.83 -87.07
C PRO A 382 -92.59 -41.63 -87.31
N PRO A 383 -92.21 -40.39 -86.98
CA PRO A 383 -92.71 -39.63 -85.84
C PRO A 383 -93.80 -38.59 -86.22
N PRO A 384 -94.35 -37.86 -85.23
CA PRO A 384 -94.88 -36.52 -85.44
C PRO A 384 -93.89 -35.47 -84.92
N GLY A 385 -93.24 -34.75 -85.83
CA GLY A 385 -92.55 -33.50 -85.50
C GLY A 385 -93.47 -32.29 -85.64
N PHE A 386 -93.08 -31.19 -84.97
CA PHE A 386 -93.58 -29.81 -85.09
C PHE A 386 -94.97 -29.46 -84.53
N GLY A 387 -94.96 -28.62 -83.48
CA GLY A 387 -96.18 -28.00 -82.96
C GLY A 387 -96.01 -27.11 -81.70
N GLY A 388 -95.13 -26.11 -81.71
CA GLY A 388 -95.23 -24.96 -80.79
C GLY A 388 -94.25 -24.87 -79.62
N LEU A 389 -93.64 -23.69 -79.50
CA LEU A 389 -92.87 -23.14 -78.37
C LEU A 389 -93.72 -23.01 -77.07
N PRO A 390 -93.14 -22.84 -75.86
CA PRO A 390 -91.94 -22.05 -75.56
C PRO A 390 -90.75 -22.82 -74.97
N PRO A 391 -89.52 -22.28 -75.07
CA PRO A 391 -88.35 -22.86 -74.44
C PRO A 391 -88.41 -22.69 -72.90
N PRO A 392 -87.80 -23.59 -72.12
CA PRO A 392 -87.34 -23.19 -70.80
C PRO A 392 -86.31 -22.06 -70.97
N PRO A 393 -86.25 -21.07 -70.06
CA PRO A 393 -85.13 -20.14 -70.09
C PRO A 393 -83.84 -20.94 -69.88
N GLU A 394 -82.94 -20.92 -70.88
CA GLU A 394 -81.53 -21.16 -70.61
C GLU A 394 -81.05 -20.00 -69.73
N GLU A 395 -81.17 -20.19 -68.42
CA GLU A 395 -80.26 -19.56 -67.46
C GLU A 395 -78.88 -20.18 -67.69
N GLY A 396 -78.23 -19.75 -68.79
CA GLY A 396 -76.80 -19.91 -68.98
C GLY A 396 -76.09 -19.38 -67.73
N PRO A 397 -74.97 -19.99 -67.31
CA PRO A 397 -74.31 -19.65 -66.06
C PRO A 397 -74.04 -18.14 -66.01
N ASP A 398 -74.48 -17.50 -64.93
CA ASP A 398 -74.50 -16.05 -64.79
C ASP A 398 -73.07 -15.49 -65.00
N LEU A 399 -72.78 -14.99 -66.21
CA LEU A 399 -71.43 -14.61 -66.67
C LEU A 399 -70.97 -13.31 -66.01
N CYS A 400 -70.67 -13.40 -64.72
CA CYS A 400 -70.35 -12.29 -63.84
C CYS A 400 -68.85 -12.21 -63.59
N CYS A 401 -68.26 -11.01 -63.69
CA CYS A 401 -66.90 -10.80 -63.19
C CYS A 401 -66.86 -10.93 -61.66
N PRO A 402 -66.02 -11.79 -61.06
CA PRO A 402 -66.03 -12.02 -59.61
C PRO A 402 -65.54 -10.82 -58.77
N LYS A 403 -64.88 -9.82 -59.38
CA LYS A 403 -64.37 -8.62 -58.67
C LYS A 403 -65.42 -7.50 -58.56
N CYS A 404 -66.30 -7.35 -59.55
CA CYS A 404 -67.23 -6.21 -59.67
C CYS A 404 -68.70 -6.60 -59.96
N GLN A 405 -68.98 -7.90 -60.15
CA GLN A 405 -70.31 -8.45 -60.48
C GLN A 405 -70.94 -7.92 -61.78
N TYR A 406 -70.12 -7.39 -62.69
CA TYR A 406 -70.57 -7.04 -64.04
C TYR A 406 -71.04 -8.28 -64.81
N LYS A 407 -72.30 -8.28 -65.24
CA LYS A 407 -72.90 -9.31 -66.10
C LYS A 407 -72.56 -9.06 -67.57
N ALA A 408 -71.79 -9.97 -68.17
CA ALA A 408 -71.52 -9.98 -69.59
C ALA A 408 -72.57 -10.83 -70.33
N PRO A 409 -72.97 -10.47 -71.57
CA PRO A 409 -73.92 -11.24 -72.37
C PRO A 409 -73.32 -12.51 -72.98
N ASP A 410 -71.98 -12.63 -73.02
CA ASP A 410 -71.24 -13.73 -73.62
C ASP A 410 -69.85 -13.90 -72.95
N MET A 411 -69.20 -15.05 -73.20
CA MET A 411 -67.93 -15.43 -72.58
C MET A 411 -66.73 -14.59 -73.01
N ASP A 412 -66.70 -14.12 -74.26
CA ASP A 412 -65.58 -13.33 -74.79
C ASP A 412 -65.61 -11.93 -74.17
N THR A 413 -66.81 -11.32 -74.08
CA THR A 413 -67.03 -10.07 -73.35
C THR A 413 -66.66 -10.20 -71.86
N LEU A 414 -66.96 -11.34 -71.23
CA LEU A 414 -66.52 -11.59 -69.84
C LEU A 414 -64.99 -11.69 -69.73
N GLN A 415 -64.31 -12.41 -70.63
CA GLN A 415 -62.86 -12.57 -70.58
C GLN A 415 -62.12 -11.24 -70.77
N ILE A 416 -62.55 -10.41 -71.72
CA ILE A 416 -61.99 -9.06 -71.93
C ILE A 416 -62.17 -8.23 -70.66
N HIS A 417 -63.38 -8.21 -70.09
CA HIS A 417 -63.67 -7.45 -68.87
C HIS A 417 -62.84 -7.93 -67.67
N VAL A 418 -62.75 -9.24 -67.45
CA VAL A 418 -61.97 -9.82 -66.33
C VAL A 418 -60.48 -9.48 -66.44
N MET A 419 -59.92 -9.47 -67.66
CA MET A 419 -58.50 -9.18 -67.88
C MET A 419 -58.11 -7.72 -67.61
N ASP A 420 -59.03 -6.77 -67.82
CA ASP A 420 -58.83 -5.37 -67.42
C ASP A 420 -59.28 -5.09 -65.97
N CYS A 421 -60.30 -5.78 -65.48
CA CYS A 421 -60.81 -5.59 -64.12
C CYS A 421 -59.88 -6.18 -63.06
N ILE A 422 -59.07 -7.21 -63.34
CA ILE A 422 -58.13 -7.81 -62.36
C ILE A 422 -56.94 -6.88 -62.03
N LYS A 423 -56.59 -5.94 -62.91
CA LYS A 423 -55.62 -4.86 -62.63
C LYS A 423 -56.09 -3.94 -61.49
#